data_AF-A0A846BQU8-F1
#
_entry.id   AF-A0A846BQU8-F1
#
_cell.length_a   1.000
_cell.length_b   1.000
_cell.length_c   1.000
_cell.angle_alpha   90.00
_cell.angle_beta   90.00
_cell.angle_gamma   90.00
#
_symmetry.space_group_name_H-M   'P 1'
#
loop_
_entity.id
_entity.type
_entity.pdbx_description
1 polymer ?
#
loop_
_entity_poly.entity_id
_entity_poly.type
_entity_poly.pdbx_seq_one_letter_code
_entity_poly.pdbx_strand_id
1 'polypeptide(L)'
;MPIPNFLVIGAAKSGTTSLYAYSKQHPEIYMSPLKEPRFFAFEGEKIDFCGPGSNIFNQETITSIEAYRALFDGISDEKAIGEASPAYLCVPKAAECIYHYIPDVKLIVILRQPAERAYSSFLHTVKAGAELNIDFTHALQEEEKRILNNWGFIWRHKTLGFYYPQLKPYFDRFNRNQIRVYLYEDLCNQPVELMQDLFQFLGVDDKFIPDVSSKFNATGIPQNRFLYYLLFTKKSPLKPIKNFLRALFPGKLRTPLAKGIKSKLLVKPTMSPEIKKQLTQEYREDILKVQDLIQKDLSKWLE
;
A
#
# COMPACT_ATOMS: atom_id res chain seq x y z
N MET A 1 -4.68 -6.59 -27.03
CA MET A 1 -5.02 -7.22 -25.74
C MET A 1 -5.33 -6.10 -24.75
N PRO A 2 -6.35 -6.26 -23.90
CA PRO A 2 -6.74 -5.21 -22.98
C PRO A 2 -5.61 -4.92 -21.99
N ILE A 3 -5.20 -3.65 -21.94
CA ILE A 3 -4.37 -3.07 -20.89
C ILE A 3 -5.36 -2.50 -19.85
N PRO A 4 -5.03 -2.43 -18.54
CA PRO A 4 -5.94 -1.88 -17.55
C PRO A 4 -6.44 -0.48 -17.91
N ASN A 5 -7.72 -0.24 -17.64
CA ASN A 5 -8.38 1.05 -17.82
C ASN A 5 -8.51 1.83 -16.50
N PHE A 6 -8.08 1.25 -15.37
CA PHE A 6 -7.80 2.00 -14.14
C PHE A 6 -6.60 1.47 -13.34
N LEU A 7 -5.99 2.36 -12.54
CA LEU A 7 -4.87 2.03 -11.66
C LEU A 7 -5.06 2.62 -10.27
N VAL A 8 -4.84 1.83 -9.22
CA VAL A 8 -4.65 2.33 -7.85
C VAL A 8 -3.17 2.62 -7.63
N ILE A 9 -2.77 3.87 -7.86
CA ILE A 9 -1.35 4.26 -7.95
C ILE A 9 -0.68 4.53 -6.61
N GLY A 10 -1.44 4.70 -5.53
CA GLY A 10 -0.88 5.06 -4.24
C GLY A 10 -1.91 5.57 -3.25
N ALA A 11 -1.50 6.01 -2.06
CA ALA A 11 -0.14 5.98 -1.53
C ALA A 11 0.15 4.67 -0.75
N ALA A 12 1.42 4.29 -0.67
CA ALA A 12 1.84 3.18 0.17
C ALA A 12 1.43 3.43 1.63
N LYS A 13 0.86 2.42 2.30
CA LYS A 13 0.41 2.50 3.71
C LYS A 13 -0.81 3.41 3.96
N SER A 14 -1.56 3.72 2.91
CA SER A 14 -2.78 4.53 2.98
C SER A 14 -4.07 3.78 2.65
N GLY A 15 -4.07 2.44 2.63
CA GLY A 15 -5.31 1.65 2.44
C GLY A 15 -5.53 1.05 1.05
N THR A 16 -4.57 1.17 0.13
CA THR A 16 -4.65 0.60 -1.24
C THR A 16 -4.92 -0.91 -1.29
N THR A 17 -4.54 -1.68 -0.27
CA THR A 17 -4.88 -3.11 -0.20
C THR A 17 -6.35 -3.35 0.08
N SER A 18 -6.99 -2.51 0.90
CA SER A 18 -8.43 -2.58 1.14
C SER A 18 -9.17 -2.21 -0.14
N LEU A 19 -8.78 -1.14 -0.83
CA LEU A 19 -9.35 -0.78 -2.13
C LEU A 19 -9.25 -1.93 -3.12
N TYR A 20 -8.06 -2.52 -3.30
CA TYR A 20 -7.86 -3.70 -4.14
C TYR A 20 -8.80 -4.86 -3.76
N ALA A 21 -8.89 -5.17 -2.46
CA ALA A 21 -9.68 -6.30 -1.97
C ALA A 21 -11.19 -6.07 -2.07
N TYR A 22 -11.67 -4.83 -1.93
CA TYR A 22 -13.08 -4.49 -2.07
C TYR A 22 -13.49 -4.39 -3.54
N SER A 23 -12.66 -3.78 -4.40
CA SER A 23 -12.91 -3.72 -5.84
C SER A 23 -12.98 -5.11 -6.47
N LYS A 24 -12.11 -6.04 -6.03
CA LYS A 24 -12.10 -7.43 -6.52
C LYS A 24 -13.40 -8.21 -6.25
N GLN A 25 -14.26 -7.74 -5.36
CA GLN A 25 -15.55 -8.40 -5.07
C GLN A 25 -16.63 -8.05 -6.10
N HIS A 26 -16.46 -6.95 -6.84
CA HIS A 26 -17.47 -6.43 -7.75
C HIS A 26 -17.51 -7.25 -9.05
N PRO A 27 -18.68 -7.72 -9.51
CA PRO A 27 -18.79 -8.63 -10.67
C PRO A 27 -18.33 -8.00 -11.99
N GLU A 28 -18.42 -6.67 -12.13
CA GLU A 28 -17.97 -5.94 -13.33
C GLU A 28 -16.52 -5.44 -13.24
N ILE A 29 -15.76 -5.81 -12.20
CA ILE A 29 -14.37 -5.38 -12.01
C ILE A 29 -13.41 -6.56 -12.07
N TYR A 30 -12.48 -6.52 -13.02
CA TYR A 30 -11.32 -7.39 -13.05
C TYR A 30 -10.13 -6.72 -12.35
N MET A 31 -9.64 -7.30 -11.26
CA MET A 31 -8.38 -6.91 -10.63
C MET A 31 -7.28 -7.91 -10.98
N SER A 32 -6.13 -7.41 -11.43
CA SER A 32 -4.92 -8.24 -11.65
C SER A 32 -4.71 -9.22 -10.49
N PRO A 33 -4.47 -10.52 -10.77
CA PRO A 33 -4.27 -11.52 -9.72
C PRO A 33 -3.01 -11.25 -8.90
N LEU A 34 -1.99 -10.65 -9.52
CA LEU A 34 -0.82 -10.11 -8.83
C LEU A 34 -1.12 -8.68 -8.38
N LYS A 35 -1.11 -8.46 -7.07
CA LYS A 35 -1.12 -7.10 -6.51
C LYS A 35 0.30 -6.54 -6.56
N GLU A 36 0.41 -5.26 -6.88
CA GLU A 36 1.68 -4.55 -7.03
C GLU A 36 2.60 -5.15 -8.09
N PRO A 37 2.16 -5.29 -9.36
CA PRO A 37 3.06 -5.66 -10.45
C PRO A 37 4.21 -4.67 -10.64
N ARG A 38 3.97 -3.38 -10.34
CA ARG A 38 4.97 -2.29 -10.40
C ARG A 38 5.58 -2.06 -11.79
N PHE A 39 4.94 -2.56 -12.84
CA PHE A 39 5.42 -2.48 -14.21
C PHE A 39 5.72 -1.05 -14.63
N PHE A 40 4.78 -0.12 -14.53
CA PHE A 40 5.01 1.25 -14.98
C PHE A 40 6.09 2.00 -14.17
N ALA A 41 6.42 1.55 -12.96
CA ALA A 41 7.50 2.13 -12.18
C ALA A 41 8.89 1.67 -12.67
N PHE A 42 8.98 0.49 -13.27
CA PHE A 42 10.25 -0.16 -13.57
C PHE A 42 10.28 -0.86 -14.94
N GLU A 43 9.49 -0.37 -15.89
CA GLU A 43 9.44 -0.89 -17.26
C GLU A 43 10.85 -0.92 -17.86
N GLY A 44 11.25 -2.09 -18.37
CA GLY A 44 12.56 -2.32 -18.98
C GLY A 44 13.76 -2.31 -18.02
N GLU A 45 13.55 -2.12 -16.71
CA GLU A 45 14.65 -1.95 -15.76
C GLU A 45 15.14 -3.26 -15.15
N LYS A 46 16.41 -3.28 -14.75
CA LYS A 46 16.97 -4.33 -13.90
C LYS A 46 16.80 -3.91 -12.44
N ILE A 47 16.01 -4.67 -11.70
CA ILE A 47 15.76 -4.36 -10.28
C ILE A 47 16.90 -4.90 -9.40
N ASP A 48 17.53 -4.00 -8.64
CA ASP A 48 18.67 -4.32 -7.79
C ASP A 48 18.59 -3.66 -6.41
N PHE A 49 17.38 -3.40 -5.90
CA PHE A 49 17.22 -2.84 -4.56
C PHE A 49 17.94 -3.68 -3.52
N CYS A 50 18.46 -2.99 -2.51
CA CYS A 50 19.20 -3.55 -1.39
C CYS A 50 18.35 -3.49 -0.11
N GLY A 51 18.95 -3.99 0.97
CA GLY A 51 18.34 -3.98 2.31
C GLY A 51 17.36 -5.11 2.55
N PRO A 52 16.79 -5.19 3.77
CA PRO A 52 15.96 -6.33 4.13
C PRO A 52 14.66 -6.37 3.33
N GLY A 53 14.30 -7.56 2.84
CA GLY A 53 13.09 -7.80 2.04
C GLY A 53 13.21 -7.48 0.55
N SER A 54 14.34 -6.90 0.11
CA SER A 54 14.61 -6.56 -1.29
C SER A 54 14.52 -7.75 -2.23
N ASN A 55 15.01 -8.94 -1.85
CA ASN A 55 14.96 -10.12 -2.72
C ASN A 55 13.55 -10.43 -3.23
N ILE A 56 12.53 -10.35 -2.36
CA ILE A 56 11.14 -10.61 -2.75
C ILE A 56 10.66 -9.50 -3.69
N PHE A 57 10.95 -8.25 -3.32
CA PHE A 57 10.60 -7.09 -4.13
C PHE A 57 11.19 -7.17 -5.55
N ASN A 58 12.48 -7.51 -5.66
CA ASN A 58 13.20 -7.60 -6.93
C ASN A 58 12.68 -8.78 -7.78
N GLN A 59 12.28 -9.89 -7.15
CA GLN A 59 11.75 -11.07 -7.85
C GLN A 59 10.30 -10.91 -8.32
N GLU A 60 9.46 -10.23 -7.55
CA GLU A 60 8.02 -10.08 -7.83
C GLU A 60 7.68 -8.86 -8.71
N THR A 61 8.66 -7.99 -8.98
CA THR A 61 8.47 -6.83 -9.87
C THR A 61 8.47 -7.29 -11.32
N ILE A 62 7.42 -6.91 -12.05
CA ILE A 62 7.31 -7.17 -13.50
C ILE A 62 7.96 -6.01 -14.24
N THR A 63 8.87 -6.31 -15.16
CA THR A 63 9.58 -5.29 -15.96
C THR A 63 9.36 -5.44 -17.46
N SER A 64 8.81 -6.57 -17.92
CA SER A 64 8.45 -6.82 -19.32
C SER A 64 6.97 -6.59 -19.60
N ILE A 65 6.66 -6.02 -20.76
CA ILE A 65 5.29 -5.74 -21.18
C ILE A 65 4.51 -7.03 -21.44
N GLU A 66 5.16 -8.10 -21.90
CA GLU A 66 4.55 -9.40 -22.14
C GLU A 66 4.05 -10.01 -20.83
N ALA A 67 4.90 -10.04 -19.79
CA ALA A 67 4.50 -10.54 -18.48
C ALA A 67 3.44 -9.65 -17.83
N TYR A 68 3.49 -8.33 -18.06
CA TYR A 68 2.46 -7.43 -17.57
C TYR A 68 1.10 -7.69 -18.23
N ARG A 69 1.07 -7.87 -19.56
CA ARG A 69 -0.16 -8.19 -20.31
C ARG A 69 -0.77 -9.52 -19.88
N ALA A 70 0.05 -10.53 -19.60
CA ALA A 70 -0.42 -11.84 -19.15
C ALA A 70 -1.21 -11.79 -17.83
N LEU A 71 -1.06 -10.74 -17.02
CA LEU A 71 -1.88 -10.54 -15.82
C LEU A 71 -3.37 -10.30 -16.12
N PHE A 72 -3.70 -10.03 -17.37
CA PHE A 72 -5.02 -9.63 -17.84
C PHE A 72 -5.64 -10.67 -18.79
N ASP A 73 -5.01 -11.84 -18.96
CA ASP A 73 -5.52 -12.92 -19.82
C ASP A 73 -6.81 -13.55 -19.30
N GLY A 74 -7.12 -13.37 -18.02
CA GLY A 74 -8.33 -13.89 -17.38
C GLY A 74 -9.57 -12.99 -17.50
N ILE A 75 -9.48 -11.88 -18.24
CA ILE A 75 -10.62 -10.98 -18.44
C ILE A 75 -11.68 -11.67 -19.30
N SER A 76 -12.93 -11.48 -18.91
CA SER A 76 -14.13 -11.90 -19.62
C SER A 76 -14.92 -10.67 -20.07
N ASP A 77 -16.03 -10.38 -19.39
CA ASP A 77 -16.97 -9.30 -19.70
C ASP A 77 -16.85 -8.12 -18.71
N GLU A 78 -15.82 -8.08 -17.87
CA GLU A 78 -15.61 -7.01 -16.90
C GLU A 78 -15.38 -5.66 -17.58
N LYS A 79 -16.11 -4.63 -17.12
CA LYS A 79 -16.03 -3.27 -17.66
C LYS A 79 -14.81 -2.52 -17.16
N ALA A 80 -14.49 -2.68 -15.88
CA ALA A 80 -13.36 -2.02 -15.25
C ALA A 80 -12.24 -3.04 -15.00
N ILE A 81 -11.09 -2.79 -15.60
CA ILE A 81 -9.93 -3.68 -15.56
C ILE A 81 -8.79 -2.90 -14.93
N GLY A 82 -8.26 -3.38 -13.81
CA GLY A 82 -7.26 -2.60 -13.08
C GLY A 82 -6.28 -3.40 -12.24
N GLU A 83 -5.32 -2.67 -11.69
CA GLU A 83 -4.34 -3.17 -10.75
C GLU A 83 -3.99 -2.11 -9.70
N ALA A 84 -3.26 -2.52 -8.66
CA ALA A 84 -2.91 -1.66 -7.54
C ALA A 84 -1.43 -1.77 -7.19
N SER A 85 -0.65 -0.75 -7.56
CA SER A 85 0.78 -0.63 -7.30
C SER A 85 1.08 0.73 -6.66
N PRO A 86 1.16 0.80 -5.31
CA PRO A 86 1.45 2.05 -4.61
C PRO A 86 2.81 2.68 -4.93
N ALA A 87 3.69 1.93 -5.58
CA ALA A 87 4.98 2.40 -6.09
C ALA A 87 4.82 3.45 -7.20
N TYR A 88 3.71 3.43 -7.94
CA TYR A 88 3.53 4.37 -9.05
C TYR A 88 3.52 5.81 -8.57
N LEU A 89 2.81 6.11 -7.48
CA LEU A 89 2.77 7.46 -6.95
C LEU A 89 4.17 7.98 -6.56
N CYS A 90 5.06 7.14 -6.03
CA CYS A 90 6.34 7.59 -5.50
C CYS A 90 7.54 7.43 -6.43
N VAL A 91 7.43 6.66 -7.51
CA VAL A 91 8.51 6.47 -8.49
C VAL A 91 8.32 7.46 -9.64
N PRO A 92 9.25 8.43 -9.84
CA PRO A 92 9.05 9.53 -10.79
C PRO A 92 8.74 9.11 -12.23
N LYS A 93 9.35 8.02 -12.71
CA LYS A 93 9.15 7.49 -14.08
C LYS A 93 7.72 7.00 -14.32
N ALA A 94 6.99 6.60 -13.27
CA ALA A 94 5.70 5.94 -13.43
C ALA A 94 4.64 6.82 -14.11
N ALA A 95 4.56 8.11 -13.78
CA ALA A 95 3.58 9.00 -14.39
C ALA A 95 3.77 9.13 -15.91
N GLU A 96 5.02 9.22 -16.36
CA GLU A 96 5.37 9.27 -17.78
C GLU A 96 5.10 7.94 -18.47
N CYS A 97 5.51 6.83 -17.85
CA CYS A 97 5.30 5.50 -18.41
C CYS A 97 3.80 5.18 -18.54
N ILE A 98 2.99 5.48 -17.54
CA ILE A 98 1.52 5.29 -17.60
C ILE A 98 0.93 6.11 -18.74
N TYR A 99 1.33 7.39 -18.87
CA TYR A 99 0.80 8.27 -19.90
C TYR A 99 1.17 7.78 -21.32
N HIS A 100 2.37 7.23 -21.48
CA HIS A 100 2.81 6.65 -22.74
C HIS A 100 1.97 5.42 -23.17
N TYR A 101 1.68 4.50 -22.26
CA TYR A 101 0.99 3.25 -22.59
C TYR A 101 -0.55 3.36 -22.57
N ILE A 102 -1.11 4.12 -21.63
CA ILE A 102 -2.55 4.19 -21.36
C ILE A 102 -2.97 5.62 -20.96
N PRO A 103 -2.91 6.59 -21.89
CA PRO A 103 -3.21 7.99 -21.60
C PRO A 103 -4.63 8.24 -21.09
N ASP A 104 -5.59 7.38 -21.46
CA ASP A 104 -7.02 7.49 -21.09
C ASP A 104 -7.38 6.78 -19.76
N VAL A 105 -6.39 6.25 -19.04
CA VAL A 105 -6.61 5.49 -17.80
C VAL A 105 -7.24 6.35 -16.70
N LYS A 106 -8.04 5.70 -15.84
CA LYS A 106 -8.50 6.28 -14.57
C LYS A 106 -7.49 6.00 -13.46
N LEU A 107 -7.08 7.03 -12.74
CA LEU A 107 -6.07 6.99 -11.68
C LEU A 107 -6.73 7.18 -10.32
N ILE A 108 -6.49 6.26 -9.41
CA ILE A 108 -7.03 6.28 -8.04
C ILE A 108 -5.88 6.46 -7.06
N VAL A 109 -6.01 7.49 -6.23
CA VAL A 109 -5.10 7.79 -5.13
C VAL A 109 -5.87 7.71 -3.84
N ILE A 110 -5.29 7.09 -2.81
CA ILE A 110 -5.74 7.20 -1.43
C ILE A 110 -4.59 7.73 -0.57
N LEU A 111 -4.82 8.88 0.05
CA LEU A 111 -3.85 9.56 0.90
C LEU A 111 -4.20 9.34 2.37
N ARG A 112 -3.20 9.44 3.24
CA ARG A 112 -3.34 9.37 4.69
C ARG A 112 -2.55 10.51 5.28
N GLN A 113 -2.93 11.01 6.46
CA GLN A 113 -2.11 11.97 7.19
C GLN A 113 -0.62 11.52 7.18
N PRO A 114 0.32 12.35 6.71
CA PRO A 114 1.64 11.90 6.29
C PRO A 114 2.52 11.38 7.44
N ALA A 115 2.39 11.91 8.65
CA ALA A 115 3.06 11.40 9.84
C ALA A 115 2.50 10.02 10.25
N GLU A 116 1.18 9.85 10.20
CA GLU A 116 0.51 8.56 10.45
C GLU A 116 0.87 7.51 9.38
N ARG A 117 1.03 7.92 8.11
CA ARG A 117 1.52 7.07 7.02
C ARG A 117 2.98 6.65 7.27
N ALA A 118 3.85 7.60 7.61
CA ALA A 118 5.26 7.35 7.92
C ALA A 118 5.41 6.32 9.04
N TYR A 119 4.68 6.52 10.14
CA TYR A 119 4.68 5.60 11.26
C TYR A 119 4.11 4.23 10.88
N SER A 120 3.07 4.18 10.05
CA SER A 120 2.55 2.90 9.54
C SER A 120 3.54 2.17 8.64
N SER A 121 4.44 2.89 7.95
CA SER A 121 5.53 2.30 7.16
C SER A 121 6.58 1.69 8.07
N PHE A 122 6.98 2.41 9.12
CA PHE A 122 7.87 1.90 10.18
C PHE A 122 7.32 0.63 10.86
N LEU A 123 6.04 0.61 11.25
CA LEU A 123 5.47 -0.60 11.85
C LEU A 123 5.44 -1.79 10.88
N HIS A 124 5.38 -1.52 9.58
CA HIS A 124 5.44 -2.56 8.56
C HIS A 124 6.85 -3.16 8.44
N THR A 125 7.90 -2.33 8.46
CA THR A 125 9.31 -2.77 8.43
C THR A 125 9.71 -3.50 9.73
N VAL A 126 9.21 -3.05 10.88
CA VAL A 126 9.33 -3.77 12.17
C VAL A 126 8.68 -5.15 12.08
N LYS A 127 7.45 -5.23 11.58
CA LYS A 127 6.72 -6.50 11.44
C LYS A 127 7.38 -7.47 10.46
N ALA A 128 8.04 -6.97 9.41
CA ALA A 128 8.82 -7.77 8.48
C ALA A 128 10.11 -8.34 9.11
N GLY A 129 10.42 -7.98 10.36
CA GLY A 129 11.59 -8.46 11.10
C GLY A 129 12.87 -7.71 10.76
N ALA A 130 12.75 -6.53 10.14
CA ALA A 130 13.88 -5.81 9.58
C ALA A 130 14.35 -4.63 10.45
N GLU A 131 13.52 -4.16 11.38
CA GLU A 131 13.85 -3.09 12.35
C GLU A 131 13.61 -3.56 13.79
N LEU A 132 14.13 -4.73 14.15
CA LEU A 132 13.79 -5.40 15.40
C LEU A 132 14.24 -4.64 16.67
N ASN A 133 15.21 -3.73 16.55
CA ASN A 133 15.87 -3.03 17.67
C ASN A 133 15.97 -1.51 17.52
N ILE A 134 15.14 -0.92 16.67
CA ILE A 134 15.19 0.51 16.32
C ILE A 134 13.86 1.17 16.73
N ASP A 135 13.93 2.38 17.30
CA ASP A 135 12.75 3.22 17.51
C ASP A 135 12.43 4.06 16.26
N PHE A 136 11.26 4.70 16.25
CA PHE A 136 10.83 5.43 15.07
C PHE A 136 11.73 6.62 14.75
N THR A 137 12.26 7.31 15.75
CA THR A 137 13.16 8.46 15.57
C THR A 137 14.44 8.04 14.86
N HIS A 138 15.06 6.94 15.30
CA HIS A 138 16.26 6.42 14.66
C HIS A 138 15.98 5.90 13.25
N ALA A 139 14.80 5.30 13.01
CA ALA A 139 14.39 4.89 11.66
C ALA A 139 14.28 6.09 10.69
N LEU A 140 13.82 7.26 11.17
CA LEU A 140 13.76 8.50 10.39
C LEU A 140 15.17 9.05 10.11
N GLN A 141 16.11 8.94 11.06
CA GLN A 141 17.49 9.40 10.91
C GLN A 141 18.29 8.53 9.91
N GLU A 142 18.06 7.21 9.89
CA GLU A 142 18.76 6.31 8.96
C GLU A 142 18.21 6.37 7.52
N GLU A 143 17.09 7.07 7.29
CA GLU A 143 16.41 7.08 5.99
C GLU A 143 17.31 7.55 4.84
N GLU A 144 18.04 8.64 5.02
CA GLU A 144 18.95 9.18 4.00
C GLU A 144 20.02 8.16 3.61
N LYS A 145 20.64 7.53 4.61
CA LYS A 145 21.61 6.46 4.40
C LYS A 145 20.99 5.25 3.70
N ARG A 146 19.75 4.88 4.02
CA ARG A 146 19.04 3.77 3.35
C ARG A 146 18.77 4.10 1.88
N ILE A 147 18.41 5.35 1.58
CA ILE A 147 18.24 5.83 0.20
C ILE A 147 19.55 5.73 -0.57
N LEU A 148 20.67 6.22 0.01
CA LEU A 148 22.00 6.15 -0.60
C LEU A 148 22.47 4.70 -0.83
N ASN A 149 22.06 3.77 0.03
CA ASN A 149 22.36 2.34 -0.13
C ASN A 149 21.37 1.60 -1.05
N ASN A 150 20.55 2.32 -1.83
CA ASN A 150 19.55 1.75 -2.74
C ASN A 150 18.53 0.83 -2.04
N TRP A 151 18.11 1.15 -0.81
CA TRP A 151 17.02 0.40 -0.17
C TRP A 151 15.67 0.73 -0.82
N GLY A 152 14.79 -0.27 -0.88
CA GLY A 152 13.46 -0.13 -1.49
C GLY A 152 12.61 0.99 -0.86
N PHE A 153 11.66 1.54 -1.61
CA PHE A 153 10.91 2.74 -1.22
C PHE A 153 10.14 2.63 0.10
N ILE A 154 9.76 1.42 0.55
CA ILE A 154 9.06 1.22 1.83
C ILE A 154 9.84 1.73 3.06
N TRP A 155 11.17 1.82 2.90
CA TRP A 155 12.13 2.33 3.88
C TRP A 155 12.23 3.86 3.93
N ARG A 156 11.59 4.54 2.97
CA ARG A 156 11.53 6.01 2.87
C ARG A 156 10.34 6.52 3.69
N HIS A 157 10.44 6.37 5.01
CA HIS A 157 9.34 6.63 5.93
C HIS A 157 8.89 8.09 5.92
N LYS A 158 9.80 9.04 5.86
CA LYS A 158 9.52 10.47 5.85
C LYS A 158 9.31 10.98 4.43
N THR A 159 10.23 10.69 3.52
CA THR A 159 10.21 11.26 2.16
C THR A 159 8.93 10.94 1.41
N LEU A 160 8.34 9.74 1.60
CA LEU A 160 7.08 9.40 0.94
C LEU A 160 5.84 10.10 1.52
N GLY A 161 6.00 10.90 2.59
CA GLY A 161 4.94 11.73 3.16
C GLY A 161 4.75 13.07 2.44
N PHE A 162 5.72 13.49 1.62
CA PHE A 162 5.61 14.68 0.77
C PHE A 162 4.84 14.32 -0.51
N TYR A 163 3.52 14.48 -0.51
CA TYR A 163 2.66 14.03 -1.60
C TYR A 163 2.60 15.01 -2.76
N TYR A 164 2.81 16.31 -2.54
CA TYR A 164 2.77 17.29 -3.63
C TYR A 164 3.73 16.95 -4.78
N PRO A 165 5.04 16.71 -4.55
CA PRO A 165 5.96 16.37 -5.63
C PRO A 165 5.64 15.02 -6.30
N GLN A 166 4.92 14.13 -5.60
CA GLN A 166 4.48 12.84 -6.13
C GLN A 166 3.22 12.97 -7.00
N LEU A 167 2.28 13.85 -6.63
CA LEU A 167 1.02 14.05 -7.33
C LEU A 167 1.17 14.97 -8.54
N LYS A 168 2.01 15.99 -8.44
CA LYS A 168 2.16 17.00 -9.49
C LYS A 168 2.43 16.40 -10.89
N PRO A 169 3.34 15.43 -11.06
CA PRO A 169 3.57 14.81 -12.38
C PRO A 169 2.34 14.17 -13.01
N TYR A 170 1.40 13.69 -12.21
CA TYR A 170 0.13 13.11 -12.68
C TYR A 170 -0.85 14.21 -13.08
N PHE A 171 -1.04 15.23 -12.26
CA PHE A 171 -1.91 16.36 -12.58
C PHE A 171 -1.41 17.20 -13.76
N ASP A 172 -0.10 17.18 -14.04
CA ASP A 172 0.50 17.83 -15.22
C ASP A 172 0.24 17.03 -16.52
N ARG A 173 -0.07 15.72 -16.45
CA ARG A 173 -0.18 14.82 -17.62
C ARG A 173 -1.60 14.36 -17.91
N PHE A 174 -2.40 14.12 -16.87
CA PHE A 174 -3.75 13.57 -16.99
C PHE A 174 -4.78 14.64 -16.67
N ASN A 175 -5.94 14.53 -17.32
CA ASN A 175 -7.05 15.41 -17.00
C ASN A 175 -7.51 15.19 -15.56
N ARG A 176 -7.94 16.26 -14.89
CA ARG A 176 -8.40 16.18 -13.48
C ARG A 176 -9.53 15.16 -13.29
N ASN A 177 -10.41 14.99 -14.28
CA ASN A 177 -11.49 14.00 -14.26
C ASN A 177 -11.00 12.55 -14.39
N GLN A 178 -9.73 12.31 -14.74
CA GLN A 178 -9.12 10.98 -14.72
C GLN A 178 -8.49 10.66 -13.37
N ILE A 179 -8.36 11.61 -12.45
CA ILE A 179 -7.71 11.40 -11.14
C ILE A 179 -8.73 11.51 -10.02
N ARG A 180 -8.95 10.42 -9.29
CA ARG A 180 -9.78 10.38 -8.09
C ARG A 180 -8.92 10.24 -6.84
N VAL A 181 -9.02 11.20 -5.94
CA VAL A 181 -8.25 11.23 -4.68
C VAL A 181 -9.18 10.99 -3.48
N TYR A 182 -8.88 9.96 -2.70
CA TYR A 182 -9.56 9.59 -1.46
C TYR A 182 -8.69 9.86 -0.24
N LEU A 183 -9.32 10.00 0.92
CA LEU A 183 -8.64 10.07 2.21
C LEU A 183 -8.82 8.74 2.96
N TYR A 184 -7.79 8.32 3.67
CA TYR A 184 -7.79 7.07 4.43
C TYR A 184 -8.80 7.11 5.59
N GLU A 185 -9.05 8.28 6.12
CA GLU A 185 -10.06 8.55 7.14
C GLU A 185 -11.46 8.20 6.63
N ASP A 186 -11.78 8.56 5.38
CA ASP A 186 -13.05 8.22 4.73
C ASP A 186 -13.19 6.71 4.56
N LEU A 187 -12.12 6.02 4.14
CA LEU A 187 -12.09 4.56 4.06
C LEU A 187 -12.31 3.90 5.44
N CYS A 188 -11.89 4.54 6.52
CA CYS A 188 -12.07 4.01 7.88
C CYS A 188 -13.47 4.24 8.43
N ASN A 189 -14.05 5.40 8.13
CA ASN A 189 -15.30 5.87 8.74
C ASN A 189 -16.52 5.49 7.89
N GLN A 190 -16.40 5.61 6.56
CA GLN A 190 -17.47 5.44 5.58
C GLN A 190 -16.99 4.58 4.38
N PRO A 191 -16.52 3.34 4.62
CA PRO A 191 -15.95 2.50 3.57
C PRO A 191 -16.93 2.17 2.44
N VAL A 192 -18.22 1.99 2.75
CA VAL A 192 -19.23 1.67 1.74
C VAL A 192 -19.43 2.85 0.80
N GLU A 193 -19.66 4.06 1.33
CA GLU A 193 -19.84 5.27 0.53
C GLU A 193 -18.62 5.57 -0.36
N LEU A 194 -17.41 5.40 0.17
CA LEU A 194 -16.18 5.55 -0.61
C LEU A 194 -16.13 4.55 -1.77
N MET A 195 -16.52 3.29 -1.54
CA MET A 195 -16.51 2.27 -2.59
C MET A 195 -17.59 2.52 -3.64
N GLN A 196 -18.77 3.00 -3.26
CA GLN A 196 -19.82 3.39 -4.22
C GLN A 196 -19.35 4.55 -5.11
N ASP A 197 -18.70 5.56 -4.52
CA ASP A 197 -18.09 6.64 -5.28
C ASP A 197 -17.01 6.13 -6.26
N LEU A 198 -16.20 5.17 -5.83
CA LEU A 198 -15.20 4.53 -6.68
C LEU A 198 -15.87 3.77 -7.83
N PHE A 199 -16.95 3.04 -7.58
CA PHE A 199 -17.69 2.31 -8.61
C PHE A 199 -18.33 3.25 -9.63
N GLN A 200 -18.93 4.35 -9.17
CA GLN A 200 -19.44 5.40 -10.03
C GLN A 200 -18.31 6.01 -10.89
N PHE A 201 -17.17 6.31 -10.27
CA PHE A 201 -16.00 6.82 -10.98
C PHE A 201 -15.50 5.83 -12.04
N LEU A 202 -15.52 4.53 -11.76
CA LEU A 202 -15.12 3.49 -12.69
C LEU A 202 -16.16 3.24 -13.79
N GLY A 203 -17.43 3.60 -13.58
CA GLY A 203 -18.52 3.39 -14.54
C GLY A 203 -19.13 1.99 -14.46
N VAL A 204 -19.12 1.39 -13.26
CA VAL A 204 -19.76 0.11 -12.94
C VAL A 204 -20.94 0.33 -11.97
N ASP A 205 -21.69 -0.72 -11.65
CA ASP A 205 -22.86 -0.64 -10.74
C ASP A 205 -22.49 -0.15 -9.33
N ASP A 206 -22.79 1.12 -9.05
CA ASP A 206 -22.53 1.77 -7.76
C ASP A 206 -23.47 1.32 -6.63
N LYS A 207 -24.45 0.46 -6.93
CA LYS A 207 -25.32 -0.18 -5.92
C LYS A 207 -24.72 -1.44 -5.33
N PHE A 208 -23.65 -1.97 -5.92
CA PHE A 208 -22.94 -3.10 -5.34
C PHE A 208 -22.31 -2.71 -3.99
N ILE A 209 -22.54 -3.53 -2.96
CA ILE A 209 -21.98 -3.30 -1.63
C ILE A 209 -20.94 -4.39 -1.35
N PRO A 210 -19.64 -4.06 -1.29
CA PRO A 210 -18.61 -5.03 -0.93
C PRO A 210 -18.67 -5.37 0.56
N ASP A 211 -18.23 -6.57 0.92
CA ASP A 211 -17.96 -6.94 2.31
C ASP A 211 -16.73 -6.17 2.82
N VAL A 212 -17.01 -5.15 3.65
CA VAL A 212 -16.03 -4.28 4.32
C VAL A 212 -15.76 -4.69 5.77
N SER A 213 -16.35 -5.80 6.24
CA SER A 213 -16.16 -6.28 7.63
C SER A 213 -14.70 -6.64 7.92
N SER A 214 -13.98 -7.10 6.89
CA SER A 214 -12.57 -7.43 6.97
C SER A 214 -11.70 -6.19 6.83
N LYS A 215 -11.27 -5.60 7.96
CA LYS A 215 -10.24 -4.55 7.94
C LYS A 215 -8.88 -5.13 7.51
N PHE A 216 -8.54 -4.99 6.23
CA PHE A 216 -7.25 -5.40 5.71
C PHE A 216 -6.13 -4.49 6.24
N ASN A 217 -4.99 -5.09 6.61
CA ASN A 217 -3.76 -4.37 6.99
C ASN A 217 -3.83 -3.43 8.23
N ALA A 218 -4.70 -3.71 9.20
CA ALA A 218 -4.53 -3.17 10.55
C ALA A 218 -3.14 -3.58 11.08
N THR A 219 -2.17 -2.67 10.99
CA THR A 219 -0.77 -2.97 11.31
C THR A 219 -0.62 -2.94 12.81
N GLY A 220 -0.70 -4.11 13.43
CA GLY A 220 -0.22 -4.33 14.79
C GLY A 220 1.19 -4.95 14.76
N ILE A 221 2.00 -4.63 15.76
CA ILE A 221 3.29 -5.23 16.05
C ILE A 221 3.20 -6.08 17.31
N PRO A 222 3.98 -7.15 17.45
CA PRO A 222 3.91 -8.00 18.64
C PRO A 222 4.36 -7.27 19.91
N GLN A 223 3.59 -7.38 21.00
CA GLN A 223 4.00 -6.85 22.33
C GLN A 223 5.32 -7.47 22.78
N ASN A 224 5.43 -8.80 22.67
CA ASN A 224 6.65 -9.54 22.96
C ASN A 224 7.29 -10.00 21.64
N ARG A 225 8.28 -9.22 21.19
CA ARG A 225 8.98 -9.42 19.90
C ARG A 225 9.68 -10.78 19.84
N PHE A 226 10.27 -11.24 20.95
CA PHE A 226 10.92 -12.55 21.06
C PHE A 226 9.90 -13.69 20.93
N LEU A 227 8.79 -13.61 21.67
CA LEU A 227 7.71 -14.60 21.59
C LEU A 227 7.10 -14.67 20.19
N TYR A 228 6.93 -13.53 19.52
CA TYR A 228 6.43 -13.52 18.14
C TYR A 228 7.44 -14.12 17.14
N TYR A 229 8.73 -13.81 17.27
CA TYR A 229 9.78 -14.46 16.50
C TYR A 229 9.72 -15.98 16.68
N LEU A 230 9.63 -16.41 17.94
CA LEU A 230 9.54 -17.79 18.36
C LEU A 230 8.28 -18.48 17.84
N LEU A 231 7.14 -17.79 17.68
CA LEU A 231 5.86 -18.39 17.29
C LEU A 231 5.51 -18.27 15.80
N PHE A 232 5.98 -17.25 15.07
CA PHE A 232 5.43 -16.95 13.73
C PHE A 232 6.46 -16.79 12.60
N THR A 233 7.76 -16.79 12.88
CA THR A 233 8.78 -16.66 11.82
C THR A 233 9.22 -18.02 11.28
N LYS A 234 9.60 -18.06 9.99
CA LYS A 234 10.15 -19.28 9.34
C LYS A 234 11.51 -19.71 9.93
N LYS A 235 12.22 -18.79 10.60
CA LYS A 235 13.50 -19.01 11.27
C LYS A 235 13.38 -19.38 12.76
N SER A 236 12.16 -19.59 13.25
CA SER A 236 11.89 -19.91 14.65
C SER A 236 12.58 -21.22 15.12
N PRO A 237 13.20 -21.24 16.31
CA PRO A 237 13.78 -22.45 16.90
C PRO A 237 12.72 -23.50 17.27
N LEU A 238 11.45 -23.10 17.43
CA LEU A 238 10.32 -24.01 17.67
C LEU A 238 9.77 -24.67 16.39
N LYS A 239 10.43 -24.50 15.24
CA LYS A 239 9.99 -25.08 13.96
C LYS A 239 9.72 -26.60 14.05
N PRO A 240 10.54 -27.44 14.71
CA PRO A 240 10.27 -28.88 14.83
C PRO A 240 8.97 -29.15 15.61
N ILE A 241 8.79 -28.47 16.75
CA ILE A 241 7.62 -28.59 17.62
C ILE A 241 6.35 -28.10 16.90
N LYS A 242 6.44 -27.02 16.12
CA LYS A 242 5.30 -26.54 15.30
C LYS A 242 4.93 -27.51 14.21
N ASN A 243 5.90 -28.17 13.57
CA ASN A 243 5.63 -29.19 12.56
C ASN A 243 4.95 -30.42 13.18
N PHE A 244 5.36 -30.81 14.39
CA PHE A 244 4.72 -31.85 15.17
C PHE A 244 3.27 -31.50 15.58
N LEU A 245 3.04 -30.29 16.11
CA LEU A 245 1.68 -29.77 16.37
C LEU A 245 0.86 -29.61 15.07
N ARG A 246 1.54 -29.38 13.94
CA ARG A 246 0.94 -29.40 12.59
C ARG A 246 0.62 -30.80 12.06
N ALA A 247 1.00 -31.87 12.74
CA ALA A 247 0.47 -33.20 12.47
C ALA A 247 -0.79 -33.50 13.30
N LEU A 248 -0.90 -32.95 14.50
CA LEU A 248 -1.92 -33.33 15.50
C LEU A 248 -3.30 -32.64 15.42
N PHE A 249 -3.49 -31.64 14.54
CA PHE A 249 -4.73 -30.84 14.47
C PHE A 249 -5.32 -30.76 13.03
N PRO A 250 -6.64 -30.69 12.82
CA PRO A 250 -7.21 -30.49 11.49
C PRO A 250 -6.91 -29.09 10.92
N GLY A 251 -6.63 -28.98 9.62
CA GLY A 251 -6.34 -27.71 8.94
C GLY A 251 -7.41 -26.62 9.12
N LYS A 252 -8.69 -27.01 9.18
CA LYS A 252 -9.84 -26.10 9.34
C LYS A 252 -9.90 -25.40 10.70
N LEU A 253 -9.36 -26.01 11.76
CA LEU A 253 -9.31 -25.42 13.11
C LEU A 253 -8.07 -24.55 13.34
N ARG A 254 -7.04 -24.70 12.50
CA ARG A 254 -5.74 -24.03 12.67
C ARG A 254 -5.75 -22.56 12.27
N THR A 255 -6.37 -22.26 11.14
CA THR A 255 -6.35 -20.91 10.55
C THR A 255 -7.06 -19.88 11.43
N PRO A 256 -8.26 -20.17 11.99
CA PRO A 256 -8.95 -19.26 12.91
C PRO A 256 -8.18 -19.09 14.23
N LEU A 257 -7.67 -20.19 14.79
CA LEU A 257 -6.94 -20.18 16.07
C LEU A 257 -5.61 -19.41 15.95
N ALA A 258 -4.83 -19.67 14.90
CA ALA A 258 -3.59 -18.94 14.63
C ALA A 258 -3.86 -17.46 14.35
N LYS A 259 -4.95 -17.13 13.65
CA LYS A 259 -5.38 -15.74 13.41
C LYS A 259 -5.77 -15.04 14.72
N GLY A 260 -6.51 -15.71 15.60
CA GLY A 260 -6.94 -15.19 16.91
C GLY A 260 -5.80 -15.03 17.92
N ILE A 261 -4.86 -15.98 17.99
CA ILE A 261 -3.65 -15.85 18.83
C ILE A 261 -2.78 -14.71 18.30
N LYS A 262 -2.58 -14.66 16.98
CA LYS A 262 -1.80 -13.60 16.34
C LYS A 262 -2.41 -12.24 16.60
N SER A 263 -3.73 -12.06 16.45
CA SER A 263 -4.37 -10.76 16.70
C SER A 263 -4.28 -10.32 18.17
N LYS A 264 -4.34 -11.24 19.14
CA LYS A 264 -4.18 -10.93 20.57
C LYS A 264 -2.75 -10.55 20.97
N LEU A 265 -1.75 -11.04 20.24
CA LEU A 265 -0.35 -10.73 20.52
C LEU A 265 0.11 -9.40 19.89
N LEU A 266 -0.69 -8.81 19.00
CA LEU A 266 -0.36 -7.58 18.31
C LEU A 266 -0.93 -6.37 19.05
N VAL A 267 -0.07 -5.42 19.39
CA VAL A 267 -0.44 -4.05 19.78
C VAL A 267 -0.21 -3.12 18.60
N LYS A 268 -1.10 -2.15 18.44
CA LYS A 268 -0.84 -0.99 17.59
C LYS A 268 -0.23 0.09 18.48
N PRO A 269 1.11 0.18 18.58
CA PRO A 269 1.73 1.27 19.33
C PRO A 269 1.26 2.57 18.71
N THR A 270 1.13 3.60 19.53
CA THR A 270 0.85 4.95 19.07
C THR A 270 2.18 5.68 18.92
N MET A 271 2.29 6.47 17.85
CA MET A 271 3.39 7.41 17.71
C MET A 271 3.32 8.43 18.86
N SER A 272 4.48 8.90 19.34
CA SER A 272 4.47 9.93 20.37
C SER A 272 3.88 11.24 19.82
N PRO A 273 3.12 12.01 20.63
CA PRO A 273 2.57 13.29 20.20
C PRO A 273 3.64 14.28 19.72
N GLU A 274 4.83 14.25 20.32
CA GLU A 274 5.94 15.14 19.99
C GLU A 274 6.48 14.85 18.58
N ILE A 275 6.70 13.57 18.24
CA ILE A 275 7.15 13.18 16.90
C ILE A 275 6.07 13.49 15.86
N LYS A 276 4.79 13.24 16.20
CA LYS A 276 3.68 13.58 15.32
C LYS A 276 3.69 15.07 14.98
N LYS A 277 3.77 15.92 16.01
CA LYS A 277 3.80 17.38 15.86
C LYS A 277 5.00 17.84 15.02
N GLN A 278 6.18 17.28 15.29
CA GLN A 278 7.38 17.59 14.51
C GLN A 278 7.19 17.24 13.03
N LEU A 279 6.77 16.01 12.72
CA LEU A 279 6.55 15.59 11.34
C LEU A 279 5.45 16.40 10.66
N THR A 280 4.33 16.67 11.33
CA THR A 280 3.26 17.53 10.80
C THR A 280 3.80 18.93 10.45
N GLN A 281 4.69 19.50 11.28
CA GLN A 281 5.32 20.78 10.98
C GLN A 281 6.23 20.70 9.73
N GLU A 282 7.00 19.62 9.59
CA GLU A 282 7.84 19.38 8.39
C GLU A 282 6.99 19.22 7.12
N TYR A 283 5.81 18.61 7.21
CA TYR A 283 4.90 18.41 6.07
C TYR A 283 3.96 19.58 5.79
N ARG A 284 3.89 20.60 6.66
CA ARG A 284 2.87 21.66 6.61
C ARG A 284 2.72 22.29 5.22
N GLU A 285 3.83 22.74 4.64
CA GLU A 285 3.83 23.38 3.31
C GLU A 285 3.40 22.43 2.20
N ASP A 286 3.75 21.14 2.31
CA ASP A 286 3.33 20.11 1.35
C ASP A 286 1.82 19.84 1.48
N ILE A 287 1.30 19.72 2.71
CA ILE A 287 -0.13 19.52 2.98
C ILE A 287 -0.96 20.64 2.37
N LEU A 288 -0.54 21.90 2.55
CA LEU A 288 -1.23 23.07 1.96
C LEU A 288 -1.24 23.00 0.43
N LYS A 289 -0.10 22.70 -0.19
CA LYS A 289 -0.02 22.53 -1.65
C LYS A 289 -0.85 21.36 -2.16
N VAL A 290 -0.93 20.26 -1.42
CA VAL A 290 -1.77 19.10 -1.75
C VAL A 290 -3.24 19.48 -1.65
N GLN A 291 -3.65 20.16 -0.58
CA GLN A 291 -5.02 20.66 -0.39
C GLN A 291 -5.48 21.49 -1.60
N ASP A 292 -4.65 22.44 -2.03
CA ASP A 292 -4.94 23.27 -3.20
C ASP A 292 -4.98 22.44 -4.50
N LEU A 293 -4.02 21.52 -4.66
CA LEU A 293 -3.92 20.68 -5.86
C LEU A 293 -5.16 19.76 -6.02
N ILE A 294 -5.59 19.11 -4.94
CA ILE A 294 -6.70 18.14 -4.97
C ILE A 294 -8.06 18.78 -4.68
N GLN A 295 -8.08 20.07 -4.29
CA GLN A 295 -9.29 20.83 -3.93
C GLN A 295 -10.12 20.14 -2.84
N LYS A 296 -9.45 19.64 -1.78
CA LYS A 296 -10.09 19.04 -0.60
C LYS A 296 -9.50 19.62 0.66
N ASP A 297 -10.34 19.84 1.66
CA ASP A 297 -9.92 20.30 2.99
C ASP A 297 -9.03 19.25 3.67
N LEU A 298 -7.80 19.64 3.99
CA LEU A 298 -6.82 18.88 4.76
C LEU A 298 -6.43 19.60 6.05
N SER A 299 -7.21 20.59 6.50
CA SER A 299 -6.95 21.34 7.74
C SER A 299 -6.70 20.43 8.95
N LYS A 300 -7.47 19.35 9.09
CA LYS A 300 -7.30 18.33 10.14
C LYS A 300 -5.95 17.63 10.14
N TRP A 301 -5.20 17.66 9.04
CA TRP A 301 -3.85 17.09 8.99
C TRP A 301 -2.78 18.01 9.56
N LEU A 302 -3.10 19.29 9.75
CA LEU A 302 -2.23 20.33 10.31
C LEU A 302 -2.29 20.40 11.84
N GLU A 303 -3.24 19.69 12.46
CA GLU A 303 -3.43 19.57 13.91
C GLU A 303 -2.41 18.63 14.58
#